data_AF-A0AA38MUU7-F1
#
_entry.id   AF-A0AA38MUU7-F1
#
_cell.length_a   1.000
_cell.length_b   1.000
_cell.length_c   1.000
_cell.angle_alpha   90.00
_cell.angle_beta   90.00
_cell.angle_gamma   90.00
#
_symmetry.space_group_name_H-M   'P 1'
#
loop_
_entity.id
_entity.type
_entity.pdbx_description
1 polymer ?
#
loop_
_entity_poly.entity_id
_entity_poly.type
_entity_poly.pdbx_seq_one_letter_code
_entity_poly.pdbx_strand_id
1 'polypeptide(L)'
;MVNSYRLKTVIDLRTKSEVLNRKNISRNQEKGPSCGEKRWNTVKVNLIGRKFEMNLVQQLRWWQALWFFVLMLLQRRMTAIRIIGRNVMSPKGLVGLNKDSLQFCQYGILQALEVYLDPQAYPVLVHCTQGKDRSGLIIMLILFVLRIPLKFVKADYVLSNQGLDRVRASMIKEVLEIGIILKHRRK
;
A
#
# COMPACT_ATOMS: atom_id res chain seq x y z
N MET A 1 12.17 -4.81 18.17
CA MET A 1 12.65 -4.04 16.98
C MET A 1 12.62 -2.54 17.23
N VAL A 2 11.46 -1.89 17.45
CA VAL A 2 11.39 -0.41 17.51
C VAL A 2 12.26 0.22 18.61
N ASN A 3 12.28 -0.36 19.82
CA ASN A 3 13.12 0.12 20.93
C ASN A 3 14.61 -0.17 20.72
N SER A 4 14.96 -1.16 19.90
CA SER A 4 16.33 -1.60 19.64
C SER A 4 17.07 -0.65 18.70
N TYR A 5 16.37 -0.03 17.75
CA TYR A 5 16.94 0.86 16.75
C TYR A 5 16.76 2.36 17.05
N ARG A 6 16.21 2.72 18.22
CA ARG A 6 15.96 4.11 18.65
C ARG A 6 15.33 4.96 17.53
N LEU A 7 14.29 4.43 16.89
CA LEU A 7 13.60 5.11 15.78
C LEU A 7 13.02 6.45 16.26
N LYS A 8 13.25 7.51 15.48
CA LYS A 8 12.71 8.84 15.76
C LYS A 8 11.43 9.10 14.99
N THR A 9 11.37 8.62 13.73
CA THR A 9 10.21 8.84 12.85
C THR A 9 9.76 7.55 12.17
N VAL A 10 8.44 7.36 12.07
CA VAL A 10 7.80 6.26 11.34
C VAL A 10 6.83 6.82 10.30
N ILE A 11 7.06 6.50 9.03
CA ILE A 11 6.17 6.80 7.92
C ILE A 11 5.22 5.61 7.72
N ASP A 12 3.93 5.81 8.02
CA ASP A 12 2.88 4.81 7.86
C ASP A 12 2.09 5.08 6.57
N LEU A 13 2.29 4.21 5.57
CA LEU A 13 1.66 4.28 4.25
C LEU A 13 0.33 3.52 4.18
N ARG A 14 -0.17 2.99 5.30
CA ARG A 14 -1.44 2.25 5.34
C ARG A 14 -2.64 3.19 5.24
N THR A 15 -3.70 2.72 4.60
CA THR A 15 -4.96 3.46 4.54
C THR A 15 -5.69 3.40 5.88
N LYS A 16 -6.63 4.33 6.10
CA LYS A 16 -7.45 4.37 7.32
C LYS A 16 -8.20 3.06 7.55
N SER A 17 -8.72 2.44 6.49
CA SER A 17 -9.42 1.16 6.54
C SER A 17 -8.50 0.02 6.95
N GLU A 18 -7.28 -0.06 6.42
CA GLU A 18 -6.28 -1.07 6.82
C GLU A 18 -5.89 -0.94 8.30
N VAL A 19 -5.69 0.29 8.77
CA VAL A 19 -5.37 0.55 10.19
C VAL A 19 -6.52 0.15 11.10
N LEU A 20 -7.77 0.48 10.73
CA LEU A 20 -8.96 0.12 11.50
C LEU A 20 -9.19 -1.39 11.53
N ASN A 21 -9.05 -2.06 10.39
CA ASN A 21 -9.22 -3.51 10.28
C ASN A 21 -8.24 -4.23 11.22
N ARG A 22 -6.97 -3.79 11.24
CA ARG A 22 -5.96 -4.37 12.13
C ARG A 22 -6.23 -4.10 13.60
N LYS A 23 -6.74 -2.91 13.96
CA LYS A 23 -7.18 -2.61 15.34
C LYS A 23 -8.32 -3.52 15.79
N ASN A 24 -9.27 -3.83 14.89
CA ASN A 24 -10.37 -4.75 15.19
C ASN A 24 -9.87 -6.18 15.39
N ILE A 25 -8.96 -6.66 14.51
CA ILE A 25 -8.32 -7.97 14.67
C ILE A 25 -7.55 -8.06 16.00
N SER A 26 -6.77 -7.04 16.36
CA SER A 26 -6.05 -6.97 17.64
C SER A 26 -6.95 -6.74 18.86
N ARG A 27 -8.22 -6.36 18.69
CA ARG A 27 -9.21 -6.29 19.78
C ARG A 27 -9.85 -7.65 20.04
N ASN A 28 -9.97 -8.47 19.00
CA ASN A 28 -10.54 -9.82 19.07
C ASN A 28 -9.50 -10.89 19.49
N GLN A 29 -8.21 -10.60 19.37
CA GLN A 29 -7.14 -11.37 20.00
C GLN A 29 -6.83 -10.73 21.37
N GLU A 30 -6.85 -11.52 22.45
CA GLU A 30 -6.63 -11.06 23.82
C GLU A 30 -5.41 -10.14 23.96
N LYS A 31 -5.56 -9.08 24.76
CA LYS A 31 -4.55 -8.03 24.98
C LYS A 31 -3.25 -8.63 25.54
N GLY A 32 -2.27 -8.86 24.68
CA GLY A 32 -0.86 -8.85 25.08
C GLY A 32 -0.47 -7.48 25.68
N PRO A 33 0.59 -7.41 26.48
CA PRO A 33 0.89 -6.27 27.34
C PRO A 33 0.95 -4.97 26.53
N SER A 34 0.33 -3.91 27.07
CA SER A 34 0.27 -2.59 26.43
C SER A 34 1.69 -2.11 26.16
N CYS A 35 2.08 -2.10 24.89
CA CYS A 35 3.35 -1.53 24.45
C CYS A 35 3.35 -0.05 24.89
N GLY A 36 4.32 0.29 25.74
CA GLY A 36 4.43 1.61 26.39
C GLY A 36 4.44 2.79 25.43
N GLU A 37 4.42 3.99 25.99
CA GLU A 37 4.34 5.26 25.26
C GLU A 37 5.23 5.26 24.01
N LYS A 38 4.60 5.57 22.86
CA LYS A 38 5.30 5.59 21.58
C LYS A 38 6.27 6.76 21.57
N ARG A 39 7.57 6.45 21.67
CA ARG A 39 8.67 7.44 21.71
C ARG A 39 9.05 8.02 20.33
N TRP A 40 8.23 7.80 19.29
CA TRP A 40 8.53 8.19 17.91
C TRP A 40 7.39 8.98 17.29
N ASN A 41 7.73 9.89 16.37
CA ASN A 41 6.75 10.62 15.58
C ASN A 41 6.20 9.72 14.46
N THR A 42 4.88 9.68 14.26
CA THR A 42 4.25 8.90 13.19
C THR A 42 3.67 9.82 12.12
N VAL A 43 4.26 9.83 10.94
CA VAL A 43 3.77 10.57 9.78
C VAL A 43 2.89 9.64 8.95
N LYS A 44 1.60 9.95 8.86
CA LYS A 44 0.65 9.15 8.05
C LYS A 44 0.57 9.74 6.66
N VAL A 45 0.94 8.94 5.67
CA VAL A 45 0.91 9.35 4.27
C VAL A 45 -0.03 8.44 3.50
N ASN A 46 -1.08 9.02 2.91
CA ASN A 46 -2.04 8.23 2.15
C ASN A 46 -1.69 8.22 0.66
N LEU A 47 -1.20 7.08 0.18
CA LEU A 47 -0.92 6.84 -1.24
C LEU A 47 -2.16 6.38 -2.03
N ILE A 48 -3.33 6.24 -1.40
CA ILE A 48 -4.60 5.94 -2.08
C ILE A 48 -5.52 7.16 -1.90
N GLY A 49 -5.32 8.16 -2.75
CA GLY A 49 -6.09 9.41 -2.73
C GLY A 49 -7.33 9.37 -3.62
N ARG A 50 -8.23 10.35 -3.42
CA ARG A 50 -9.48 10.49 -4.19
C ARG A 50 -9.24 10.54 -5.71
N LYS A 51 -8.13 11.16 -6.16
CA LYS A 51 -7.75 11.21 -7.59
C LYS A 51 -7.44 9.82 -8.15
N PHE A 52 -6.72 8.99 -7.39
CA PHE A 52 -6.41 7.61 -7.78
C PHE A 52 -7.68 6.76 -7.85
N GLU A 53 -8.55 6.86 -6.85
CA GLU A 53 -9.85 6.18 -6.85
C GLU A 53 -10.73 6.61 -8.04
N MET A 54 -10.83 7.91 -8.31
CA MET A 54 -11.57 8.43 -9.45
C MET A 54 -10.99 7.94 -10.78
N ASN A 55 -9.66 7.91 -10.94
CA ASN A 55 -9.02 7.37 -12.12
C ASN A 55 -9.37 5.88 -12.34
N LEU A 56 -9.41 5.07 -11.27
CA LEU A 56 -9.83 3.67 -11.39
C LEU A 56 -11.30 3.54 -11.83
N VAL A 57 -12.21 4.37 -11.31
CA VAL A 57 -13.63 4.36 -11.69
C VAL A 57 -13.83 4.86 -13.11
N GLN A 58 -13.08 5.89 -13.55
CA GLN A 58 -13.17 6.45 -14.90
C GLN A 58 -12.73 5.46 -15.99
N GLN A 59 -11.92 4.47 -15.64
CA GLN A 59 -11.51 3.42 -16.58
C GLN A 59 -12.53 2.28 -16.70
N LEU A 60 -13.57 2.26 -15.84
CA LEU A 60 -14.69 1.36 -16.03
C LEU A 60 -15.51 1.79 -17.24
N ARG A 61 -16.08 0.81 -17.95
CA ARG A 61 -17.07 1.09 -18.99
C ARG A 61 -18.28 1.78 -18.34
N TRP A 62 -18.97 2.69 -19.03
CA TRP A 62 -20.02 3.51 -18.40
C TRP A 62 -21.15 2.70 -17.74
N TRP A 63 -21.54 1.55 -18.30
CA TRP A 63 -22.51 0.62 -17.66
C TRP A 63 -21.94 -0.02 -16.39
N GLN A 64 -20.64 -0.32 -16.35
CA GLN A 64 -19.99 -0.82 -15.14
C GLN A 64 -19.85 0.27 -14.08
N ALA A 65 -19.56 1.52 -14.50
CA ALA A 65 -19.52 2.66 -13.61
C ALA A 65 -20.91 2.95 -13.02
N LEU A 66 -21.96 2.93 -13.85
CA LEU A 66 -23.35 3.06 -13.39
C LEU A 66 -23.68 1.97 -12.36
N TRP A 67 -23.37 0.71 -12.67
CA TRP A 67 -23.60 -0.41 -11.75
C TRP A 67 -22.76 -0.29 -10.46
N PHE A 68 -21.53 0.21 -10.55
CA PHE A 68 -20.68 0.50 -9.39
C PHE A 68 -21.33 1.55 -8.46
N PHE A 69 -21.86 2.63 -9.01
CA PHE A 69 -22.55 3.66 -8.21
C PHE A 69 -23.85 3.13 -7.58
N VAL A 70 -24.63 2.32 -8.30
CA VAL A 70 -25.81 1.65 -7.75
C VAL A 70 -25.44 0.77 -6.55
N LEU A 71 -24.36 -0.02 -6.65
CA LEU A 71 -23.89 -0.85 -5.54
C LEU A 71 -23.37 -0.03 -4.35
N MET A 72 -22.75 1.12 -4.62
CA MET A 72 -22.32 2.06 -3.58
C MET A 72 -23.52 2.70 -2.85
N LEU A 73 -24.60 3.03 -3.58
CA LEU A 73 -25.87 3.50 -3.01
C LEU A 73 -26.54 2.44 -2.13
N LEU A 74 -26.52 1.18 -2.57
CA LEU A 74 -27.01 0.02 -1.80
C LEU A 74 -26.08 -0.39 -0.65
N GLN A 75 -25.05 0.43 -0.33
CA GLN A 75 -24.03 0.18 0.69
C GLN A 75 -23.25 -1.14 0.54
N ARG A 76 -23.31 -1.80 -0.63
CA ARG A 76 -22.59 -3.06 -0.94
C ARG A 76 -21.17 -2.78 -1.41
N ARG A 77 -20.36 -2.16 -0.54
CA ARG A 77 -18.99 -1.69 -0.84
C ARG A 77 -18.08 -2.80 -1.37
N MET A 78 -18.13 -4.00 -0.77
CA MET A 78 -17.29 -5.12 -1.21
C MET A 78 -17.61 -5.58 -2.63
N THR A 79 -18.88 -5.62 -3.01
CA THR A 79 -19.29 -5.98 -4.37
C THR A 79 -18.87 -4.90 -5.37
N ALA A 80 -18.97 -3.62 -4.99
CA ALA A 80 -18.50 -2.51 -5.80
C ALA A 80 -16.98 -2.57 -6.03
N ILE A 81 -16.20 -2.82 -4.97
CA ILE A 81 -14.74 -2.99 -5.06
C ILE A 81 -14.37 -4.16 -5.98
N ARG A 82 -15.09 -5.28 -5.90
CA ARG A 82 -14.87 -6.44 -6.78
C ARG A 82 -15.02 -6.13 -8.27
N ILE A 83 -15.91 -5.20 -8.63
CA ILE A 83 -16.06 -4.76 -10.03
C ILE A 83 -14.78 -4.05 -10.50
N ILE A 84 -14.23 -3.16 -9.68
CA ILE A 84 -12.96 -2.48 -9.98
C ILE A 84 -11.82 -3.51 -10.03
N GLY A 85 -11.76 -4.41 -9.05
CA GLY A 85 -10.76 -5.46 -8.96
C GLY A 85 -10.69 -6.34 -10.23
N ARG A 86 -11.87 -6.78 -10.71
CA ARG A 86 -11.98 -7.66 -11.87
C ARG A 86 -11.76 -6.94 -13.20
N ASN A 87 -12.33 -5.75 -13.36
CA ASN A 87 -12.37 -5.07 -14.67
C ASN A 87 -11.23 -4.08 -14.89
N VAL A 88 -10.60 -3.56 -13.84
CA VAL A 88 -9.54 -2.53 -13.94
C VAL A 88 -8.22 -3.02 -13.34
N MET A 89 -8.23 -3.48 -12.09
CA MET A 89 -7.00 -3.86 -11.40
C MET A 89 -6.38 -5.15 -11.99
N SER A 90 -7.20 -6.16 -12.30
CA SER A 90 -6.74 -7.41 -12.91
C SER A 90 -6.01 -7.22 -14.24
N PRO A 91 -6.57 -6.51 -15.24
CA PRO A 91 -5.87 -6.30 -16.51
C PRO A 91 -4.65 -5.39 -16.40
N LYS A 92 -4.66 -4.38 -15.51
CA LYS A 92 -3.49 -3.52 -15.28
C LYS A 92 -2.32 -4.27 -14.65
N GLY A 93 -2.62 -5.21 -13.76
CA GLY A 93 -1.62 -5.86 -12.91
C GLY A 93 -0.84 -4.88 -12.03
N LEU A 94 0.17 -5.39 -11.34
CA LEU A 94 0.95 -4.61 -10.38
C LEU A 94 1.73 -3.46 -11.04
N VAL A 95 2.25 -3.67 -12.25
CA VAL A 95 3.01 -2.65 -12.98
C VAL A 95 2.12 -1.47 -13.36
N GLY A 96 0.91 -1.73 -13.85
CA GLY A 96 -0.05 -0.67 -14.19
C GLY A 96 -0.47 0.12 -12.95
N LEU A 97 -0.72 -0.54 -11.83
CA LEU A 97 -1.08 0.13 -10.58
C LEU A 97 0.04 1.01 -10.01
N ASN A 98 1.30 0.58 -10.13
CA ASN A 98 2.44 1.40 -9.73
C ASN A 98 2.61 2.63 -10.64
N LYS A 99 2.39 2.49 -11.96
CA LYS A 99 2.38 3.64 -12.88
C LYS A 99 1.28 4.64 -12.53
N ASP A 100 0.07 4.16 -12.28
CA ASP A 100 -1.04 5.01 -11.85
C ASP A 100 -0.71 5.70 -10.51
N SER A 101 -0.07 5.00 -9.59
CA SER A 101 0.36 5.59 -8.30
C SER A 101 1.35 6.74 -8.51
N LEU A 102 2.31 6.61 -9.43
CA LEU A 102 3.22 7.70 -9.78
C LEU A 102 2.50 8.91 -10.40
N GLN A 103 1.45 8.67 -11.20
CA GLN A 103 0.70 9.75 -11.86
C GLN A 103 -0.26 10.47 -10.93
N PHE A 104 -0.97 9.74 -10.05
CA PHE A 104 -2.09 10.28 -9.29
C PHE A 104 -1.81 10.50 -7.80
N CYS A 105 -0.72 9.95 -7.26
CA CYS A 105 -0.39 10.01 -5.84
C CYS A 105 0.81 10.91 -5.53
N GLN A 106 1.11 11.86 -6.42
CA GLN A 106 2.23 12.80 -6.34
C GLN A 106 2.31 13.52 -4.98
N TYR A 107 1.17 13.98 -4.45
CA TYR A 107 1.13 14.65 -3.13
C TYR A 107 1.56 13.73 -1.98
N GLY A 108 1.08 12.48 -1.98
CA GLY A 108 1.50 11.50 -0.97
C GLY A 108 2.97 11.12 -1.11
N ILE A 109 3.44 10.97 -2.35
CA ILE A 109 4.87 10.71 -2.61
C ILE A 109 5.72 11.88 -2.08
N LEU A 110 5.36 13.12 -2.41
CA LEU A 110 6.06 14.31 -1.93
C LEU A 110 6.09 14.36 -0.40
N GLN A 111 4.94 14.18 0.26
CA GLN A 111 4.85 14.18 1.71
C GLN A 111 5.74 13.12 2.37
N ALA A 112 5.86 11.93 1.75
CA ALA A 112 6.78 10.91 2.23
C ALA A 112 8.25 11.33 2.05
N LEU A 113 8.60 11.92 0.90
CA LEU A 113 9.97 12.36 0.59
C LEU A 113 10.41 13.55 1.47
N GLU A 114 9.51 14.47 1.79
CA GLU A 114 9.78 15.62 2.68
C GLU A 114 10.31 15.18 4.05
N VAL A 115 9.83 14.04 4.58
CA VAL A 115 10.34 13.48 5.84
C VAL A 115 11.82 13.10 5.75
N TYR A 116 12.27 12.62 4.58
CA TYR A 116 13.68 12.25 4.37
C TYR A 116 14.60 13.47 4.19
N LEU A 117 14.03 14.65 3.91
CA LEU A 117 14.79 15.90 3.78
C LEU A 117 15.12 16.53 5.14
N ASP A 118 14.41 16.17 6.21
CA ASP A 118 14.69 16.67 7.56
C ASP A 118 15.75 15.80 8.27
N PRO A 119 16.96 16.32 8.54
CA PRO A 119 17.98 15.57 9.28
C PRO A 119 17.54 15.17 10.69
N GLN A 120 16.61 15.94 11.29
CA GLN A 120 16.06 15.64 12.61
C GLN A 120 15.05 14.50 12.57
N ALA A 121 14.59 14.04 11.40
CA ALA A 121 13.66 12.92 11.33
C ALA A 121 14.34 11.55 11.52
N TYR A 122 15.66 11.46 11.35
CA TYR A 122 16.40 10.19 11.40
C TYR A 122 16.62 9.67 12.84
N PRO A 123 16.62 8.33 13.04
CA PRO A 123 16.40 7.27 12.05
C PRO A 123 14.92 7.12 11.63
N VAL A 124 14.68 6.97 10.32
CA VAL A 124 13.35 6.87 9.71
C VAL A 124 13.01 5.42 9.33
N LEU A 125 11.83 4.95 9.72
CA LEU A 125 11.23 3.70 9.25
C LEU A 125 10.04 3.99 8.35
N VAL A 126 10.01 3.44 7.14
CA VAL A 126 8.83 3.46 6.26
C VAL A 126 8.20 2.07 6.18
N HIS A 127 6.87 1.99 6.30
CA HIS A 127 6.15 0.74 6.13
C HIS A 127 4.77 0.95 5.50
N CYS A 128 4.22 -0.13 4.94
CA CYS A 128 2.83 -0.20 4.51
C CYS A 128 2.16 -1.41 5.19
N THR A 129 1.26 -2.11 4.52
CA THR A 129 0.64 -3.33 5.08
C THR A 129 1.61 -4.51 5.04
N GLN A 130 2.21 -4.77 3.88
CA GLN A 130 3.12 -5.90 3.65
C GLN A 130 4.58 -5.46 3.44
N GLY A 131 4.87 -4.16 3.45
CA GLY A 131 6.23 -3.64 3.28
C GLY A 131 6.81 -3.77 1.86
N LYS A 132 6.02 -4.18 0.85
CA LYS A 132 6.50 -4.42 -0.52
C LYS A 132 6.10 -3.36 -1.53
N ASP A 133 4.81 -3.14 -1.76
CA ASP A 133 4.38 -2.35 -2.92
C ASP A 133 4.51 -0.84 -2.68
N ARG A 134 3.74 -0.28 -1.73
CA ARG A 134 3.76 1.16 -1.41
C ARG A 134 5.11 1.60 -0.84
N SER A 135 5.67 0.83 0.09
CA SER A 135 7.00 1.11 0.66
C SER A 135 8.09 0.97 -0.39
N GLY A 136 8.05 -0.08 -1.21
CA GLY A 136 9.01 -0.28 -2.29
C GLY A 136 8.96 0.83 -3.34
N LEU A 137 7.78 1.39 -3.65
CA LEU A 137 7.67 2.54 -4.53
C LEU A 137 8.43 3.76 -3.99
N ILE A 138 8.26 4.10 -2.71
CA ILE A 138 8.97 5.22 -2.07
C ILE A 138 10.48 4.97 -2.05
N ILE A 139 10.92 3.77 -1.64
CA ILE A 139 12.35 3.43 -1.61
C ILE A 139 12.95 3.46 -3.01
N MET A 140 12.27 2.91 -4.03
CA MET A 140 12.72 2.97 -5.42
C MET A 140 12.93 4.40 -5.89
N LEU A 141 12.00 5.32 -5.57
CA LEU A 141 12.14 6.73 -5.93
C LEU A 141 13.35 7.38 -5.25
N ILE A 142 13.57 7.12 -3.96
CA ILE A 142 14.76 7.60 -3.23
C ILE A 142 16.04 7.10 -3.88
N LEU A 143 16.13 5.80 -4.18
CA LEU A 143 17.32 5.21 -4.82
C LEU A 143 17.57 5.79 -6.22
N PHE A 144 16.52 6.11 -6.98
CA PHE A 144 16.66 6.79 -8.27
C PHE A 144 17.14 8.23 -8.13
N VAL A 145 16.64 8.98 -7.15
CA VAL A 145 17.14 10.34 -6.84
C VAL A 145 18.63 10.31 -6.47
N LEU A 146 19.05 9.29 -5.71
CA LEU A 146 20.45 9.03 -5.36
C LEU A 146 21.30 8.47 -6.52
N ARG A 147 20.71 8.34 -7.73
CA ARG A 147 21.36 7.81 -8.94
C ARG A 147 21.98 6.41 -8.75
N ILE A 148 21.38 5.59 -7.90
CA ILE A 148 21.81 4.21 -7.69
C ILE A 148 21.56 3.39 -8.97
N PRO A 149 22.54 2.58 -9.43
CA PRO A 149 22.35 1.76 -10.63
C PRO A 149 21.14 0.83 -10.53
N LEU A 150 20.38 0.72 -11.64
CA LEU A 150 19.12 -0.03 -11.70
C LEU A 150 19.24 -1.49 -11.21
N LYS A 151 20.41 -2.13 -11.38
CA LYS A 151 20.65 -3.49 -10.90
C LYS A 151 20.51 -3.60 -9.37
N PHE A 152 20.95 -2.60 -8.62
CA PHE A 152 20.86 -2.59 -7.16
C PHE A 152 19.45 -2.22 -6.68
N VAL A 153 18.80 -1.28 -7.36
CA VAL A 153 17.38 -0.94 -7.09
C VAL A 153 16.48 -2.17 -7.27
N LYS A 154 16.71 -2.96 -8.32
CA LYS A 154 16.01 -4.23 -8.55
C LYS A 154 16.33 -5.25 -7.47
N ALA A 155 17.60 -5.39 -7.09
CA ALA A 155 18.00 -6.34 -6.06
C ALA A 155 17.31 -6.03 -4.72
N ASP A 156 17.33 -4.76 -4.29
CA ASP A 156 16.65 -4.28 -3.08
C ASP A 156 15.15 -4.62 -3.09
N TYR A 157 14.45 -4.28 -4.18
CA TYR A 157 13.01 -4.57 -4.30
C TYR A 157 12.69 -6.07 -4.30
N VAL A 158 13.56 -6.90 -4.89
CA VAL A 158 13.36 -8.36 -4.94
C VAL A 158 13.55 -9.01 -3.57
N LEU A 159 14.43 -8.47 -2.70
CA LEU A 159 14.62 -8.97 -1.33
C LEU A 159 13.32 -8.97 -0.52
N SER A 160 12.42 -8.01 -0.76
CA SER A 160 11.10 -7.99 -0.10
C SER A 160 10.25 -9.22 -0.38
N ASN A 161 10.47 -9.95 -1.49
CA ASN A 161 9.71 -11.17 -1.77
C ASN A 161 10.02 -12.28 -0.76
N GLN A 162 11.28 -12.42 -0.36
CA GLN A 162 11.71 -13.47 0.58
C GLN A 162 11.06 -13.26 1.96
N GLY A 163 10.95 -12.00 2.39
CA GLY A 163 10.27 -11.64 3.64
C GLY A 163 8.77 -11.95 3.65
N LEU A 164 8.17 -12.16 2.48
CA LEU A 164 6.73 -12.39 2.33
C LEU A 164 6.33 -13.85 2.19
N ASP A 165 7.27 -14.79 2.06
CA ASP A 165 6.92 -16.19 1.79
C ASP A 165 6.00 -16.80 2.86
N ARG A 166 6.18 -16.41 4.14
CA ARG A 166 5.33 -16.86 5.25
C ARG A 166 3.89 -16.35 5.18
N VAL A 167 3.67 -15.16 4.59
CA VAL A 167 2.35 -14.50 4.52
C VAL A 167 1.74 -14.55 3.11
N ARG A 168 2.45 -15.14 2.15
CA ARG A 168 2.09 -15.17 0.73
C ARG A 168 0.71 -15.77 0.48
N ALA A 169 0.37 -16.84 1.18
CA ALA A 169 -0.94 -17.48 1.08
C ALA A 169 -2.08 -16.55 1.54
N SER A 170 -1.88 -15.82 2.65
CA SER A 170 -2.84 -14.82 3.13
C SER A 170 -2.98 -13.66 2.14
N MET A 171 -1.86 -13.17 1.62
CA MET A 171 -1.84 -12.10 0.62
C MET A 171 -2.63 -12.48 -0.63
N ILE A 172 -2.48 -13.72 -1.12
CA ILE A 172 -3.23 -14.21 -2.28
C ILE A 172 -4.73 -14.23 -1.97
N LYS A 173 -5.15 -14.66 -0.78
CA LYS A 173 -6.56 -14.64 -0.37
C LYS A 173 -7.13 -13.22 -0.37
N GLU A 174 -6.43 -12.26 0.21
CA GLU A 174 -6.85 -10.84 0.22
C GLU A 174 -7.01 -10.28 -1.20
N VAL A 175 -6.07 -10.58 -2.09
CA VAL A 175 -6.11 -10.14 -3.50
C VAL A 175 -7.31 -10.75 -4.23
N LEU A 176 -7.61 -12.03 -3.99
CA LEU A 176 -8.78 -12.70 -4.56
C LEU A 176 -10.11 -12.15 -4.01
N GLU A 177 -10.17 -11.79 -2.73
CA GLU A 177 -11.37 -11.19 -2.12
C GLU A 177 -11.76 -9.85 -2.75
N ILE A 178 -10.75 -9.07 -3.15
CA ILE A 178 -10.88 -7.81 -3.89
C ILE A 178 -11.30 -8.06 -5.36
N GLY A 179 -11.35 -9.32 -5.81
CA GLY A 179 -11.78 -9.70 -7.16
C GLY A 179 -10.68 -9.63 -8.20
N ILE A 180 -9.41 -9.59 -7.77
CA ILE A 180 -8.28 -9.64 -8.70
C ILE A 180 -8.04 -11.09 -9.13
N ILE A 181 -8.12 -11.35 -10.44
CA ILE A 181 -7.85 -12.68 -11.00
C ILE A 181 -6.36 -12.78 -11.28
N LEU A 182 -5.68 -13.65 -10.52
CA LEU A 182 -4.28 -13.98 -10.77
C LEU A 182 -4.19 -14.85 -12.01
N LYS A 183 -3.74 -14.30 -13.15
CA LYS A 183 -3.29 -15.13 -14.28
C LYS A 183 -2.10 -15.95 -13.79
N HIS A 184 -2.24 -17.28 -13.76
CA HIS A 184 -1.11 -18.18 -13.60
C HIS A 184 -0.05 -17.78 -14.65
N ARG A 185 1.13 -17.34 -14.21
CA ARG A 185 2.29 -17.37 -15.10
C ARG A 185 2.50 -18.85 -15.41
N ARG A 186 2.20 -19.28 -16.64
CA ARG A 186 2.85 -20.47 -17.16
C ARG A 186 4.34 -20.18 -17.05
N LYS A 187 5.03 -21.01 -16.27
CA LYS A 187 6.48 -21.01 -16.18
C LYS A 187 7.07 -21.20 -17.57
#